data_AF-A0A424HDT8-F1
#
_entry.id   AF-A0A424HDT8-F1
#
_cell.length_a   1.000
_cell.length_b   1.000
_cell.length_c   1.000
_cell.angle_alpha   90.00
_cell.angle_beta   90.00
_cell.angle_gamma   90.00
#
_symmetry.space_group_name_H-M   'P 1'
#
loop_
_entity.id
_entity.type
_entity.pdbx_description
1 polymer ?
#
loop_
_entity_poly.entity_id
_entity_poly.type
_entity_poly.pdbx_seq_one_letter_code
_entity_poly.pdbx_strand_id
1 'polypeptide(L)'
;MAVAYCNGQSFCEVYERVSAHLDPESKLPLSLWLLEDPDSPLALPGAACLDLHDCLHILLNRGYTTADEAFVVGFSMGNDRRCRRWQQHLFAWWSHHLYPPLYRHSRSDLRQFWRGVNLGQRTLPLMQFSPEDFLRLGSRIGDIRCAIGLPERR
;
A
#
# COMPACT_ATOMS: atom_id res chain seq x y z
N MET A 1 -4.26 15.13 -3.68
CA MET A 1 -5.52 15.13 -4.47
C MET A 1 -6.23 13.80 -4.26
N ALA A 2 -7.56 13.80 -4.16
CA ALA A 2 -8.32 12.55 -4.10
C ALA A 2 -8.31 11.90 -5.49
N VAL A 3 -7.65 10.75 -5.63
CA VAL A 3 -7.69 9.95 -6.86
C VAL A 3 -8.73 8.87 -6.66
N ALA A 4 -9.71 8.79 -7.56
CA ALA A 4 -10.75 7.78 -7.55
C ALA A 4 -10.56 6.85 -8.75
N TYR A 5 -10.39 5.57 -8.46
CA TYR A 5 -10.20 4.48 -9.43
C TYR A 5 -11.47 3.63 -9.51
N CYS A 6 -12.15 3.72 -10.66
CA CYS A 6 -13.42 3.05 -10.94
C CYS A 6 -13.21 1.61 -11.41
N ASN A 7 -14.14 0.71 -11.04
CA ASN A 7 -14.06 -0.71 -11.37
C ASN A 7 -14.04 -0.99 -12.89
N GLY A 8 -14.64 -0.13 -13.71
CA GLY A 8 -14.69 -0.30 -15.17
C GLY A 8 -13.42 0.13 -15.91
N GLN A 9 -12.45 0.76 -15.24
CA GLN A 9 -11.21 1.22 -15.88
C GLN A 9 -10.26 0.05 -16.16
N SER A 10 -9.50 0.17 -17.25
CA SER A 10 -8.38 -0.73 -17.54
C SER A 10 -7.29 -0.55 -16.49
N PHE A 11 -6.87 -1.63 -15.85
CA PHE A 11 -5.80 -1.58 -14.86
C PHE A 11 -4.47 -1.18 -15.50
N CYS A 12 -4.16 -1.71 -16.69
CA CYS A 12 -2.92 -1.42 -17.42
C CYS A 12 -2.79 0.07 -17.73
N GLU A 13 -3.84 0.67 -18.31
CA GLU A 13 -3.83 2.10 -18.70
C GLU A 13 -3.71 3.02 -17.48
N VAL A 14 -4.35 2.64 -16.37
CA VAL A 14 -4.28 3.40 -15.12
C VAL A 14 -2.90 3.27 -14.49
N TYR A 15 -2.34 2.05 -14.44
CA TYR A 15 -1.02 1.78 -13.92
C TYR A 15 0.07 2.53 -14.71
N GLU A 16 0.05 2.46 -16.04
CA GLU A 16 0.99 3.18 -16.90
C GLU A 16 0.90 4.70 -16.66
N ARG A 17 -0.32 5.24 -16.57
CA ARG A 17 -0.53 6.66 -16.30
C ARG A 17 0.05 7.08 -14.95
N VAL A 18 -0.24 6.32 -13.91
CA VAL A 18 0.24 6.56 -12.54
C VAL A 18 1.76 6.43 -12.50
N SER A 19 2.32 5.37 -13.09
CA SER A 19 3.76 5.16 -13.13
C SER A 19 4.51 6.24 -13.92
N ALA A 20 3.91 6.78 -14.98
CA ALA A 20 4.52 7.82 -15.81
C ALA A 20 4.42 9.24 -15.23
N HIS A 21 3.43 9.53 -14.39
CA HIS A 21 3.14 10.90 -13.89
C HIS A 21 3.54 11.13 -12.43
N LEU A 22 3.89 10.09 -11.69
CA LEU A 22 4.34 10.26 -10.32
C LEU A 22 5.81 10.65 -10.30
N ASP A 23 6.08 11.90 -9.93
CA ASP A 23 7.41 12.37 -9.63
C ASP A 23 8.02 11.48 -8.52
N PRO A 24 9.31 11.12 -8.60
CA PRO A 24 9.96 10.30 -7.59
C PRO A 24 9.78 10.86 -6.18
N GLU A 25 9.77 12.19 -5.98
CA GLU A 25 9.49 12.80 -4.66
C GLU A 25 8.06 12.55 -4.16
N SER A 26 7.07 12.47 -5.06
CA SER A 26 5.68 12.17 -4.71
C SER A 26 5.46 10.68 -4.39
N LYS A 27 6.32 9.80 -4.92
CA LYS A 27 6.39 8.37 -4.54
C LYS A 27 7.02 8.15 -3.15
N LEU A 28 7.58 9.19 -2.54
CA LEU A 28 8.46 9.11 -1.37
C LEU A 28 7.92 9.78 -0.10
N PRO A 29 6.95 9.18 0.63
CA PRO A 29 6.68 9.62 2.00
C PRO A 29 7.06 8.61 3.09
N LEU A 30 6.84 7.30 2.88
CA LEU A 30 6.96 6.28 3.94
C LEU A 30 7.57 4.96 3.47
N SER A 31 7.31 4.59 2.23
CA SER A 31 7.88 3.43 1.54
C SER A 31 9.40 3.45 1.62
N LEU A 32 10.04 4.60 1.36
CA LEU A 32 11.49 4.75 1.44
C LEU A 32 12.06 4.37 2.81
N TRP A 33 11.42 4.76 3.92
CA TRP A 33 11.90 4.40 5.27
C TRP A 33 11.69 2.93 5.63
N LEU A 34 10.69 2.26 5.04
CA LEU A 34 10.48 0.83 5.20
C LEU A 34 11.39 0.00 4.27
N LEU A 35 11.82 0.59 3.14
CA LEU A 35 12.54 -0.04 2.02
C LEU A 35 14.01 0.37 1.90
N GLU A 36 14.52 1.34 2.68
CA GLU A 36 15.79 2.03 2.38
C GLU A 36 17.00 1.10 2.35
N ASP A 37 16.89 -0.09 2.95
CA ASP A 37 17.83 -1.16 2.70
C ASP A 37 17.21 -2.54 3.05
N PRO A 38 16.94 -3.42 2.07
CA PRO A 38 16.51 -4.80 2.35
C PRO A 38 17.58 -5.61 3.13
N ASP A 39 18.84 -5.17 3.15
CA ASP A 39 19.92 -5.72 3.98
C ASP A 39 20.08 -4.99 5.33
N SER A 40 19.29 -3.94 5.59
CA SER A 40 19.28 -3.32 6.92
C SER A 40 18.68 -4.28 7.95
N PRO A 41 19.31 -4.45 9.11
CA PRO A 41 18.77 -5.28 10.20
C PRO A 41 17.44 -4.75 10.77
N LEU A 42 16.99 -3.57 10.33
CA LEU A 42 15.71 -2.94 10.67
C LEU A 42 14.65 -3.05 9.55
N ALA A 43 14.93 -3.74 8.44
CA ALA A 43 13.96 -4.00 7.38
C ALA A 43 12.75 -4.74 7.97
N LEU A 44 11.68 -3.99 8.25
CA LEU A 44 10.47 -4.56 8.81
C LEU A 44 9.77 -5.38 7.71
N PRO A 45 9.35 -6.62 7.99
CA PRO A 45 8.54 -7.39 7.05
C PRO A 45 7.27 -6.61 6.71
N GLY A 46 6.83 -6.69 5.45
CA GLY A 46 5.79 -5.82 4.89
C GLY A 46 6.28 -4.76 3.92
N ALA A 47 7.58 -4.75 3.62
CA ALA A 47 8.15 -3.96 2.53
C ALA A 47 7.62 -4.48 1.18
N ALA A 48 6.78 -3.70 0.51
CA ALA A 48 6.34 -3.95 -0.86
C ALA A 48 7.33 -3.31 -1.84
N CYS A 49 7.60 -3.94 -2.99
CA CYS A 49 8.33 -3.23 -4.05
C CYS A 49 7.55 -1.98 -4.50
N LEU A 50 8.25 -0.96 -4.99
CA LEU A 50 7.63 0.32 -5.40
C LEU A 50 6.50 0.10 -6.43
N ASP A 51 6.69 -0.84 -7.35
CA ASP A 51 5.68 -1.19 -8.36
C ASP A 51 4.41 -1.80 -7.75
N LEU A 52 4.57 -2.70 -6.77
CA LEU A 52 3.45 -3.27 -6.03
C LEU A 52 2.75 -2.20 -5.20
N HIS A 53 3.48 -1.28 -4.59
CA HIS A 53 2.92 -0.16 -3.82
C HIS A 53 2.00 0.69 -4.69
N ASP A 54 2.46 1.10 -5.88
CA ASP A 54 1.66 1.85 -6.85
C ASP A 54 0.40 1.05 -7.28
N CYS A 55 0.54 -0.28 -7.49
CA CYS A 55 -0.60 -1.16 -7.75
C CYS A 55 -1.61 -1.17 -6.60
N LEU A 56 -1.15 -1.19 -5.34
CA LEU A 56 -2.01 -1.18 -4.17
C LEU A 56 -2.79 0.14 -4.05
N HIS A 57 -2.22 1.29 -4.39
CA HIS A 57 -2.95 2.55 -4.43
C HIS A 57 -4.15 2.47 -5.39
N ILE A 58 -3.94 1.91 -6.58
CA ILE A 58 -4.98 1.71 -7.60
C ILE A 58 -6.03 0.72 -7.09
N LEU A 59 -5.61 -0.45 -6.62
CA LEU A 59 -6.51 -1.54 -6.21
C LEU A 59 -7.26 -1.24 -4.92
N LEU A 60 -6.67 -0.54 -3.96
CA LEU A 60 -7.31 -0.15 -2.70
C LEU A 60 -8.14 1.13 -2.81
N ASN A 61 -8.09 1.79 -3.97
CA ASN A 61 -8.71 3.08 -4.25
C ASN A 61 -8.20 4.19 -3.31
N ARG A 62 -6.88 4.39 -3.26
CA ARG A 62 -6.20 5.27 -2.31
C ARG A 62 -5.31 6.28 -3.02
N GLY A 63 -5.35 7.54 -2.58
CA GLY A 63 -4.43 8.58 -3.03
C GLY A 63 -3.11 8.56 -2.26
N TYR A 64 -2.36 9.67 -2.33
CA TYR A 64 -1.04 9.85 -1.73
C TYR A 64 -1.05 10.79 -0.52
N THR A 65 -2.18 10.84 0.21
CA THR A 65 -2.25 11.60 1.47
C THR A 65 -1.60 10.79 2.59
N THR A 66 -1.08 11.44 3.64
CA THR A 66 -0.49 10.73 4.80
C THR A 66 -1.41 9.64 5.36
N ALA A 67 -2.72 9.89 5.38
CA ALA A 67 -3.73 8.93 5.82
C ALA A 67 -3.91 7.73 4.88
N ASP A 68 -3.84 7.96 3.57
CA ASP A 68 -3.94 6.91 2.55
C ASP A 68 -2.64 6.10 2.47
N GLU A 69 -1.48 6.75 2.56
CA GLU A 69 -0.17 6.09 2.67
C GLU A 69 -0.11 5.19 3.91
N ALA A 70 -0.53 5.71 5.07
CA ALA A 70 -0.63 4.91 6.29
C ALA A 70 -1.51 3.67 6.09
N PHE A 71 -2.61 3.80 5.33
CA PHE A 71 -3.48 2.67 4.98
C PHE A 71 -2.77 1.64 4.10
N VAL A 72 -2.09 2.07 3.03
CA VAL A 72 -1.39 1.18 2.09
C VAL A 72 -0.24 0.46 2.79
N VAL A 73 0.58 1.17 3.57
CA VAL A 73 1.65 0.57 4.38
C VAL A 73 1.09 -0.42 5.39
N GLY A 74 0.01 -0.06 6.08
CA GLY A 74 -0.68 -0.96 6.99
C GLY A 74 -1.19 -2.22 6.27
N PHE A 75 -1.76 -2.06 5.08
CA PHE A 75 -2.19 -3.18 4.25
C PHE A 75 -1.03 -4.11 3.90
N SER A 76 0.10 -3.57 3.41
CA SER A 76 1.29 -4.35 3.08
C SER A 76 1.83 -5.14 4.27
N MET A 77 1.96 -4.49 5.44
CA MET A 77 2.38 -5.16 6.69
C MET A 77 1.34 -6.17 7.21
N GLY A 78 0.05 -5.97 6.96
CA GLY A 78 -0.99 -6.93 7.31
C GLY A 78 -1.02 -8.14 6.37
N ASN A 79 -0.61 -7.95 5.13
CA ASN A 79 -0.65 -8.96 4.07
C ASN A 79 0.62 -9.84 4.04
N ASP A 80 1.76 -9.32 4.50
CA ASP A 80 2.97 -10.11 4.68
C ASP A 80 2.85 -11.07 5.88
N ARG A 81 2.87 -12.38 5.61
CA ARG A 81 2.80 -13.43 6.64
C ARG A 81 4.02 -13.47 7.55
N ARG A 82 5.14 -12.86 7.14
CA ARG A 82 6.35 -12.73 7.95
C ARG A 82 6.24 -11.59 8.97
N CYS A 83 5.31 -10.64 8.74
CA CYS A 83 5.11 -9.50 9.62
C CYS A 83 4.29 -9.88 10.85
N ARG A 84 4.94 -9.83 12.02
CA ARG A 84 4.32 -10.13 13.31
C ARG A 84 3.59 -8.89 13.84
N ARG A 85 2.57 -9.10 14.69
CA ARG A 85 1.81 -8.00 15.31
C ARG A 85 2.68 -7.00 16.05
N TRP A 86 3.71 -7.45 16.76
CA TRP A 86 4.61 -6.55 17.48
C TRP A 86 5.39 -5.62 16.54
N GLN A 87 5.71 -6.05 15.31
CA GLN A 87 6.35 -5.22 14.29
C GLN A 87 5.39 -4.14 13.77
N GLN A 88 4.11 -4.47 13.60
CA GLN A 88 3.06 -3.50 13.26
C GLN A 88 2.89 -2.45 14.35
N HIS A 89 2.92 -2.85 15.63
CA HIS A 89 2.87 -1.93 16.76
C HIS A 89 4.12 -1.05 16.86
N LEU A 90 5.31 -1.63 16.63
CA LEU A 90 6.58 -0.91 16.61
C LEU A 90 6.60 0.16 15.52
N PHE A 91 6.18 -0.19 14.30
CA PHE A 91 6.05 0.76 13.20
C PHE A 91 5.03 1.87 13.53
N ALA A 92 3.85 1.52 14.05
CA ALA A 92 2.86 2.51 14.45
C ALA A 92 3.43 3.50 15.49
N TRP A 93 4.22 3.01 16.44
CA TRP A 93 4.88 3.87 17.43
C TRP A 93 5.98 4.76 16.79
N TRP A 94 6.87 4.20 15.97
CA TRP A 94 7.91 4.97 15.26
C TRP A 94 7.32 6.02 14.31
N SER A 95 6.33 5.64 13.50
CA SER A 95 5.65 6.55 12.56
C SER A 95 4.96 7.74 13.26
N HIS A 96 4.56 7.59 14.52
CA HIS A 96 3.96 8.66 15.31
C HIS A 96 4.98 9.56 16.02
N HIS A 97 6.14 9.02 16.40
CA HIS A 97 7.07 9.72 17.30
C HIS A 97 8.39 10.13 16.65
N LEU A 98 8.97 9.27 15.81
CA LEU A 98 10.31 9.46 15.24
C LEU A 98 10.30 10.08 13.85
N TYR A 99 9.19 9.96 13.12
CA TYR A 99 9.13 10.45 11.74
C TYR A 99 9.19 11.99 11.68
N PRO A 100 9.79 12.54 10.60
CA PRO A 100 9.82 13.97 10.35
C PRO A 100 8.40 14.56 10.38
N PRO A 101 8.22 15.82 10.81
CA PRO A 101 6.89 16.42 10.98
C PRO A 101 5.99 16.33 9.75
N LEU A 102 6.57 16.34 8.54
CA LEU A 102 5.86 16.25 7.26
C LEU A 102 5.22 14.87 7.01
N TYR A 103 5.79 13.80 7.57
CA TYR A 103 5.36 12.41 7.37
C TYR A 103 4.87 11.74 8.65
N ARG A 104 4.92 12.47 9.76
CA ARG A 104 4.53 11.96 11.07
C ARG A 104 3.05 11.64 11.08
N HIS A 105 2.72 10.40 11.41
CA HIS A 105 1.35 9.96 11.50
C HIS A 105 0.65 10.64 12.66
N SER A 106 -0.51 11.24 12.39
CA SER A 106 -1.45 11.64 13.42
C SER A 106 -2.18 10.41 13.98
N ARG A 107 -2.92 10.58 15.08
CA ARG A 107 -3.80 9.52 15.60
C ARG A 107 -4.86 9.08 14.58
N SER A 108 -5.27 9.97 13.67
CA SER A 108 -6.16 9.64 12.55
C SER A 108 -5.50 8.71 11.55
N ASP A 109 -4.24 8.97 11.22
CA ASP A 109 -3.50 8.19 10.23
C ASP A 109 -3.21 6.79 10.77
N LEU A 110 -2.89 6.69 12.07
CA LEU A 110 -2.78 5.38 12.75
C LEU A 110 -4.09 4.58 12.69
N ARG A 111 -5.27 5.23 12.76
CA ARG A 111 -6.54 4.51 12.56
C ARG A 111 -6.66 3.96 11.15
N GLN A 112 -6.18 4.68 10.13
CA GLN A 112 -6.16 4.19 8.75
C GLN A 112 -5.15 3.06 8.58
N PHE A 113 -3.96 3.18 9.20
CA PHE A 113 -2.96 2.11 9.25
C PHE A 113 -3.56 0.81 9.77
N TRP A 114 -4.20 0.81 10.95
CA TRP A 114 -4.80 -0.41 11.52
C TRP A 114 -5.96 -0.96 10.68
N ARG A 115 -6.70 -0.10 9.97
CA ARG A 115 -7.71 -0.54 8.99
C ARG A 115 -7.06 -1.24 7.80
N GLY A 116 -5.95 -0.71 7.31
CA GLY A 116 -5.12 -1.34 6.29
C GLY A 116 -4.64 -2.72 6.74
N VAL A 117 -4.03 -2.81 7.92
CA VAL A 117 -3.54 -4.07 8.51
C VAL A 117 -4.64 -5.13 8.57
N ASN A 118 -5.82 -4.77 9.09
CA ASN A 118 -6.94 -5.70 9.21
C ASN A 118 -7.42 -6.19 7.84
N LEU A 119 -7.49 -5.29 6.85
CA LEU A 119 -7.85 -5.66 5.49
C LEU A 119 -6.80 -6.60 4.87
N GLY A 120 -5.52 -6.25 4.96
CA GLY A 120 -4.41 -7.04 4.42
C GLY A 120 -4.36 -8.46 4.98
N GLN A 121 -4.67 -8.64 6.27
CA GLN A 121 -4.76 -9.95 6.92
C GLN A 121 -5.89 -10.84 6.40
N ARG A 122 -6.91 -10.26 5.76
CA ARG A 122 -8.06 -10.96 5.19
C ARG A 122 -7.98 -11.12 3.67
N THR A 123 -6.96 -10.55 3.05
CA THR A 123 -6.72 -10.61 1.61
C THR A 123 -5.72 -11.72 1.29
N LEU A 124 -5.74 -12.24 0.05
CA LEU A 124 -4.72 -13.17 -0.43
C LEU A 124 -3.30 -12.58 -0.25
N PRO A 125 -2.25 -13.40 -0.08
CA PRO A 125 -0.88 -12.90 0.02
C PRO A 125 -0.43 -12.29 -1.33
N LEU A 126 -0.50 -10.97 -1.44
CA LEU A 126 -0.16 -10.16 -2.61
C LEU A 126 1.27 -9.65 -2.59
N MET A 127 1.99 -9.75 -1.46
CA MET A 127 3.36 -9.23 -1.32
C MET A 127 4.40 -9.92 -2.23
N GLN A 128 3.98 -10.97 -2.93
CA GLN A 128 4.76 -11.72 -3.91
C GLN A 128 4.34 -11.44 -5.36
N PHE A 129 3.35 -10.58 -5.58
CA PHE A 129 2.81 -10.31 -6.92
C PHE A 129 3.58 -9.18 -7.60
N SER A 130 3.81 -9.33 -8.90
CA SER A 130 4.23 -8.24 -9.78
C SER A 130 3.01 -7.55 -10.42
N PRO A 131 3.18 -6.36 -11.03
CA PRO A 131 2.15 -5.74 -11.87
C PRO A 131 1.59 -6.68 -12.94
N GLU A 132 2.45 -7.54 -13.51
CA GLU A 132 2.09 -8.52 -14.53
C GLU A 132 1.18 -9.61 -13.98
N ASP A 133 1.38 -10.01 -12.72
CA ASP A 133 0.50 -10.99 -12.06
C ASP A 133 -0.90 -10.43 -11.86
N PHE A 134 -1.05 -9.13 -11.58
CA PHE A 134 -2.37 -8.50 -11.52
C PHE A 134 -3.06 -8.46 -12.88
N LEU A 135 -2.31 -8.21 -13.96
CA LEU A 135 -2.86 -8.25 -15.33
C LEU A 135 -3.33 -9.66 -15.74
N ARG A 136 -2.78 -10.72 -15.15
CA ARG A 136 -3.25 -12.09 -15.34
C ARG A 136 -4.59 -12.38 -14.64
N LEU A 137 -4.92 -11.63 -13.58
CA LEU A 137 -6.17 -11.80 -12.83
C LEU A 137 -7.36 -11.11 -13.50
N GLY A 138 -7.11 -10.07 -14.29
CA GLY A 138 -8.15 -9.36 -15.01
C GLY A 138 -7.63 -8.13 -15.75
N SER A 139 -8.39 -7.67 -16.74
CA SER A 139 -8.06 -6.44 -17.49
C SER A 139 -8.60 -5.20 -16.80
N ARG A 140 -9.69 -5.31 -16.03
CA ARG A 140 -10.32 -4.20 -15.31
C ARG A 140 -10.00 -4.24 -13.83
N ILE A 141 -9.97 -3.06 -13.21
CA ILE A 141 -9.73 -2.90 -11.77
C ILE A 141 -10.74 -3.70 -10.93
N GLY A 142 -12.02 -3.72 -11.34
CA GLY A 142 -13.06 -4.46 -10.63
C GLY A 142 -12.81 -5.98 -10.63
N ASP A 143 -12.40 -6.53 -11.77
CA ASP A 143 -12.13 -7.96 -11.92
C ASP A 143 -10.97 -8.39 -11.02
N ILE A 144 -9.90 -7.59 -11.01
CA ILE A 144 -8.73 -7.84 -10.16
C ILE A 144 -9.11 -7.76 -8.68
N ARG A 145 -9.85 -6.71 -8.27
CA ARG A 145 -10.34 -6.56 -6.88
C ARG A 145 -11.15 -7.78 -6.43
N CYS A 146 -12.05 -8.26 -7.30
CA CYS A 146 -12.84 -9.46 -7.04
C CYS A 146 -11.95 -10.70 -6.89
N ALA A 147 -11.00 -10.90 -7.81
CA ALA A 147 -10.08 -12.04 -7.80
C ALA A 147 -9.20 -12.10 -6.54
N ILE A 148 -8.76 -10.96 -6.01
CA ILE A 148 -7.95 -10.89 -4.79
C ILE A 148 -8.76 -10.87 -3.49
N GLY A 149 -10.11 -10.86 -3.58
CA GLY A 149 -11.00 -10.86 -2.43
C GLY A 149 -11.15 -9.50 -1.74
N LEU A 150 -10.91 -8.40 -2.45
CA LEU A 150 -11.23 -7.07 -1.95
C LEU A 150 -12.74 -6.80 -2.11
N PRO A 151 -13.40 -6.22 -1.09
CA PRO A 151 -14.81 -5.88 -1.18
C PRO A 151 -15.03 -4.83 -2.26
N GLU A 152 -16.05 -5.03 -3.10
CA GLU A 152 -16.48 -4.01 -4.06
C GLU A 152 -16.86 -2.74 -3.31
N ARG A 153 -16.08 -1.67 -3.52
CA ARG A 153 -16.50 -0.34 -3.11
C ARG A 153 -17.40 0.21 -4.22
N ARG A 154 -18.71 0.19 -3.94
CA ARG A 154 -19.71 0.95 -4.69
C ARG A 154 -19.46 2.45 -4.58
#